data_AF-Q2CFS7-F1
#
_entry.id   AF-Q2CFS7-F1
#
_cell.length_a   1.000
_cell.length_b   1.000
_cell.length_c   1.000
_cell.angle_alpha   90.00
_cell.angle_beta   90.00
_cell.angle_gamma   90.00
#
_symmetry.space_group_name_H-M   'P 1'
#
loop_
_entity.id
_entity.type
_entity.pdbx_description
1 polymer ?
#
loop_
_entity_poly.entity_id
_entity_poly.type
_entity_poly.pdbx_seq_one_letter_code
_entity_poly.pdbx_strand_id
1 'polypeptide(L)'
;MEISLRPLPAPTHAMDQRPAADAAALARAPRPEVPLPLPPGQSQSGATLGAALSVSGADASREARQVTPVAPVERTLKPWGLPMLPDEAARAAAEARARAAEEARETAATARAEADAAEATADAVSDDARALAKAAESPAPPATGAEAEAEAAAPAAETAEPAV
;
A
#
# COMPACT_ATOMS: atom_id res chain seq x y z
N MET A 1 -10.55 52.49 24.82
CA MET A 1 -9.76 52.32 23.57
C MET A 1 -10.73 52.47 22.42
N GLU A 2 -10.65 53.57 21.68
CA GLU A 2 -11.58 53.86 20.58
C GLU A 2 -11.03 53.27 19.27
N ILE A 3 -11.79 52.38 18.64
CA ILE A 3 -11.43 51.73 17.38
C ILE A 3 -11.98 52.60 16.24
N SER A 4 -11.11 53.40 15.62
CA SER A 4 -11.47 54.22 14.46
C SER A 4 -11.57 53.35 13.20
N LEU A 5 -12.79 52.99 12.81
CA LEU A 5 -13.10 52.34 11.52
C LEU A 5 -13.03 53.39 10.39
N ARG A 6 -11.87 53.50 9.72
CA ARG A 6 -11.77 54.29 8.49
C ARG A 6 -12.48 53.54 7.35
N PRO A 7 -13.37 54.18 6.58
CA PRO A 7 -14.02 53.53 5.46
C PRO A 7 -12.97 53.18 4.40
N LEU A 8 -12.95 51.90 4.01
CA LEU A 8 -12.15 51.42 2.90
C LEU A 8 -12.77 51.92 1.58
N PRO A 9 -11.97 52.33 0.59
CA PRO A 9 -12.48 52.73 -0.71
C PRO A 9 -13.24 51.57 -1.37
N ALA A 10 -14.38 51.88 -1.99
CA ALA A 10 -15.20 50.87 -2.66
C ALA A 10 -14.41 50.21 -3.81
N PRO A 11 -14.55 48.89 -4.02
CA PRO A 11 -13.90 48.20 -5.12
C PRO A 11 -14.37 48.78 -6.45
N THR A 12 -13.41 49.23 -7.27
CA THR A 12 -13.70 49.73 -8.61
C THR A 12 -13.91 48.56 -9.56
N HIS A 13 -15.04 48.55 -10.26
CA HIS A 13 -15.35 47.52 -11.24
C HIS A 13 -14.40 47.65 -12.45
N ALA A 14 -13.49 46.70 -12.61
CA ALA A 14 -12.65 46.62 -13.81
C ALA A 14 -13.45 46.02 -14.96
N MET A 15 -13.30 46.58 -16.16
CA MET A 15 -13.86 45.96 -17.37
C MET A 15 -13.06 44.70 -17.72
N ASP A 16 -13.75 43.70 -18.26
CA ASP A 16 -13.13 42.48 -18.76
C ASP A 16 -12.27 42.80 -19.99
N GLN A 17 -10.95 42.69 -19.84
CA GLN A 17 -9.98 42.98 -20.90
C GLN A 17 -9.66 41.76 -21.79
N ARG A 18 -10.24 40.59 -21.50
CA ARG A 18 -9.97 39.35 -22.26
C ARG A 18 -10.29 39.48 -23.75
N PRO A 19 -11.46 40.03 -24.17
CA PRO A 19 -11.77 40.16 -25.59
C PRO A 19 -10.77 41.05 -26.36
N ALA A 20 -10.28 42.11 -25.72
CA ALA A 20 -9.29 43.01 -26.30
C ALA A 20 -7.91 42.34 -26.43
N ALA A 21 -7.51 41.56 -25.42
CA ALA A 21 -6.27 40.79 -25.44
C ALA A 21 -6.28 39.71 -26.54
N ASP A 22 -7.39 38.98 -26.69
CA ASP A 22 -7.53 37.94 -27.71
C ASP A 22 -7.51 38.53 -29.13
N ALA A 23 -8.20 39.66 -29.34
CA ALA A 23 -8.15 40.37 -30.61
C ALA A 23 -6.74 40.86 -30.96
N ALA A 24 -5.99 41.37 -29.97
CA ALA A 24 -4.60 41.80 -30.17
C ALA A 24 -3.67 40.61 -30.47
N ALA A 25 -3.88 39.46 -29.84
CA ALA A 25 -3.12 38.24 -30.09
C ALA A 25 -3.35 37.73 -31.52
N LEU A 26 -4.61 37.69 -31.97
CA LEU A 26 -4.97 37.29 -33.34
C LEU A 26 -4.44 38.27 -34.40
N ALA A 27 -4.46 39.58 -34.12
CA ALA A 27 -3.89 40.58 -35.01
C ALA A 27 -2.36 40.42 -35.16
N ARG A 28 -1.67 40.03 -34.09
CA ARG A 28 -0.21 39.81 -34.10
C ARG A 28 0.20 38.49 -34.77
N ALA A 29 -0.60 37.44 -34.63
CA ALA A 29 -0.34 36.13 -35.19
C ALA A 29 -1.65 35.48 -35.68
N PRO A 30 -2.08 35.74 -36.93
CA PRO A 30 -3.35 35.23 -37.46
C PRO A 30 -3.34 33.72 -37.69
N ARG A 31 -2.15 33.11 -37.72
CA ARG A 31 -1.95 31.66 -37.71
C ARG A 31 -1.01 31.32 -36.57
N PRO A 32 -1.53 31.22 -35.32
CA PRO A 32 -0.72 30.67 -34.25
C PRO A 32 -0.28 29.29 -34.67
N GLU A 33 1.01 28.97 -34.51
CA GLU A 33 1.49 27.62 -34.70
C GLU A 33 0.85 26.74 -33.62
N VAL A 34 -0.31 26.17 -33.94
CA VAL A 34 -0.95 25.18 -33.09
C VAL A 34 -0.07 23.95 -33.18
N PRO A 35 0.55 23.50 -32.06
CA PRO A 35 1.36 22.31 -32.10
C PRO A 35 0.49 21.16 -32.62
N LEU A 36 1.01 20.43 -33.60
CA LEU A 36 0.34 19.26 -34.15
C LEU A 36 -0.04 18.33 -32.98
N PRO A 37 -1.21 17.67 -33.04
CA PRO A 37 -1.60 16.73 -32.00
C PRO A 37 -0.49 15.69 -31.86
N LEU A 38 0.14 15.64 -30.69
CA LEU A 38 1.17 14.67 -30.41
C LEU A 38 0.55 13.27 -30.58
N PRO A 39 1.18 12.37 -31.35
CA PRO A 39 0.67 11.02 -31.51
C PRO A 39 0.58 10.36 -30.11
N PRO A 40 -0.49 9.60 -29.83
CA PRO A 40 -0.83 9.11 -28.48
C PRO A 40 0.15 8.09 -27.85
N GLY A 41 1.39 7.97 -28.35
CA GLY A 41 2.38 7.01 -27.86
C GLY A 41 3.71 7.60 -27.38
N GLN A 42 4.04 8.85 -27.69
CA GLN A 42 5.39 9.37 -27.40
C GLN A 42 5.49 10.17 -26.10
N SER A 43 4.43 10.86 -25.69
CA SER A 43 4.48 11.73 -24.51
C SER A 43 4.53 10.93 -23.20
N GLN A 44 3.84 9.80 -23.13
CA GLN A 44 3.77 8.99 -21.91
C GLN A 44 5.07 8.21 -21.68
N SER A 45 5.61 7.58 -22.73
CA SER A 45 6.88 6.83 -22.67
C SER A 45 8.09 7.76 -22.49
N GLY A 46 8.08 8.93 -23.11
CA GLY A 46 9.13 9.94 -22.91
C GLY A 46 9.12 10.53 -21.50
N ALA A 47 7.94 10.78 -20.94
CA ALA A 47 7.79 11.27 -19.57
C ALA A 47 8.22 10.22 -18.52
N THR A 48 7.90 8.94 -18.72
CA THR A 48 8.36 7.87 -17.83
C THR A 48 9.86 7.66 -17.90
N LEU A 49 10.47 7.70 -19.09
CA LEU A 49 11.93 7.65 -19.26
C LEU A 49 12.63 8.85 -18.60
N GLY A 50 12.09 10.06 -18.78
CA GLY A 50 12.60 11.27 -18.12
C GLY A 50 12.52 11.19 -16.60
N ALA A 51 11.42 10.68 -16.05
CA ALA A 51 11.25 10.47 -14.61
C ALA A 51 12.20 9.39 -14.06
N ALA A 52 12.40 8.29 -14.79
CA ALA A 52 13.32 7.23 -14.39
C ALA A 52 14.79 7.69 -14.34
N LEU A 53 15.20 8.56 -15.26
CA LEU A 53 16.56 9.13 -15.28
C LEU A 53 16.77 10.24 -14.23
N SER A 54 15.70 10.94 -13.83
CA SER A 54 15.77 12.03 -12.83
C SER A 54 16.03 11.52 -11.41
N VAL A 55 15.71 10.25 -11.12
CA VAL A 55 15.86 9.65 -9.79
C VAL A 55 17.28 9.15 -9.53
N SER A 56 18.10 8.95 -10.57
CA SER A 56 19.39 8.24 -10.43
C SER A 56 20.65 9.09 -10.67
N GLY A 57 20.55 10.40 -10.91
CA GLY A 57 21.70 11.21 -11.38
C GLY A 57 21.78 12.67 -10.92
N ALA A 58 21.00 13.08 -9.91
CA ALA A 58 21.01 14.47 -9.44
C ALA A 58 22.34 14.88 -8.77
N ASP A 59 23.15 13.92 -8.29
CA ASP A 59 24.46 14.23 -7.67
C ASP A 59 25.61 14.31 -8.69
N ALA A 60 25.61 13.52 -9.76
CA ALA A 60 26.75 13.46 -10.68
C ALA A 60 26.79 14.58 -11.75
N SER A 61 25.66 15.26 -11.99
CA SER A 61 25.55 16.28 -13.06
C SER A 61 25.77 17.72 -12.58
N ARG A 62 25.92 17.93 -11.27
CA ARG A 62 26.03 19.28 -10.68
C ARG A 62 27.43 19.87 -10.79
N GLU A 63 28.45 19.03 -10.98
CA GLU A 63 29.86 19.42 -11.00
C GLU A 63 30.33 19.95 -12.38
N ALA A 64 29.67 19.56 -13.47
CA ALA A 64 30.12 19.89 -14.84
C ALA A 64 29.51 21.19 -15.42
N ARG A 65 28.60 21.86 -14.70
CA ARG A 65 27.93 23.05 -15.19
C ARG A 65 28.16 24.17 -14.18
N GLN A 66 29.10 25.07 -14.46
CA GLN A 66 29.26 26.36 -13.78
C GLN A 66 28.01 27.22 -14.03
N VAL A 67 26.90 26.82 -13.44
CA VAL A 67 25.69 27.63 -13.32
C VAL A 67 25.92 28.46 -12.07
N THR A 68 26.05 29.77 -12.24
CA THR A 68 26.02 30.74 -11.15
C THR A 68 24.98 30.30 -10.12
N PRO A 69 25.32 30.16 -8.82
CA PRO A 69 24.37 29.68 -7.84
C PRO A 69 23.19 30.65 -7.85
N VAL A 70 22.08 30.23 -8.47
CA VAL A 70 20.82 30.95 -8.43
C VAL A 70 20.44 30.98 -6.96
N ALA A 71 20.35 32.18 -6.39
CA ALA A 71 19.91 32.35 -5.02
C ALA A 71 18.61 31.57 -4.83
N PRO A 72 18.47 30.80 -3.74
CA PRO A 72 17.29 29.97 -3.52
C PRO A 72 16.05 30.85 -3.65
N VAL A 73 15.16 30.50 -4.58
CA VAL A 73 13.88 31.19 -4.78
C VAL A 73 13.21 31.29 -3.43
N GLU A 74 12.88 32.50 -2.99
CA GLU A 74 12.16 32.70 -1.73
C GLU A 74 10.80 31.97 -1.83
N ARG A 75 10.68 30.82 -1.15
CA ARG A 75 9.48 29.96 -1.19
C ARG A 75 8.43 30.38 -0.17
N THR A 76 8.44 31.65 0.22
CA THR A 76 7.55 32.24 1.22
C THR A 76 6.56 33.17 0.53
N LEU A 77 5.28 32.99 0.83
CA LEU A 77 4.20 33.83 0.35
C LEU A 77 4.33 35.21 0.98
N LYS A 78 4.83 36.20 0.23
CA LYS A 78 4.82 37.61 0.65
C LYS A 78 3.40 38.19 0.53
N PRO A 79 2.96 39.07 1.45
CA PRO A 79 3.66 39.62 2.63
C PRO A 79 3.57 38.74 3.89
N TRP A 80 2.79 37.66 3.85
CA TRP A 80 2.40 36.88 5.03
C TRP A 80 3.50 35.98 5.60
N GLY A 81 4.63 35.81 4.90
CA GLY A 81 5.76 35.01 5.36
C GLY A 81 5.47 33.51 5.45
N LEU A 82 4.37 33.04 4.87
CA LEU A 82 3.95 31.64 4.94
C LEU A 82 4.78 30.78 3.98
N PRO A 83 5.45 29.72 4.43
CA PRO A 83 6.16 28.81 3.54
C PRO A 83 5.15 28.10 2.63
N MET A 84 5.30 28.24 1.31
CA MET A 84 4.38 27.64 0.33
C MET A 84 4.63 26.14 0.11
N LEU A 85 5.83 25.66 0.45
CA LEU A 85 6.24 24.27 0.29
C LEU A 85 6.96 23.82 1.56
N PRO A 86 6.85 22.53 1.92
CA PRO A 86 7.67 21.94 2.97
C PRO A 86 9.14 22.14 2.64
N ASP A 87 9.89 22.65 3.62
CA ASP A 87 11.34 22.73 3.55
C ASP A 87 11.97 21.34 3.54
N GLU A 88 13.28 21.28 3.27
CA GLU A 88 14.01 19.99 3.22
C GLU A 88 13.93 19.24 4.56
N ALA A 89 13.92 19.95 5.69
CA ALA A 89 13.73 19.36 7.00
C ALA A 89 12.35 18.71 7.16
N ALA A 90 11.27 19.38 6.71
CA ALA A 90 9.93 18.83 6.73
C ALA A 90 9.77 17.63 5.79
N ARG A 91 10.47 17.62 4.64
CA ARG A 91 10.51 16.45 3.74
C ARG A 91 11.22 15.27 4.37
N ALA A 92 12.41 15.48 4.93
CA ALA A 92 13.15 14.44 5.62
C ALA A 92 12.36 13.87 6.81
N ALA A 93 11.67 14.73 7.57
CA ALA A 93 10.79 14.30 8.65
C ALA A 93 9.57 13.50 8.14
N ALA A 94 8.99 13.88 7.00
CA ALA A 94 7.89 13.14 6.39
C ALA A 94 8.33 11.74 5.90
N GLU A 95 9.50 11.65 5.27
CA GLU A 95 10.08 10.38 4.83
C GLU A 95 10.43 9.46 6.01
N ALA A 96 10.98 10.01 7.10
CA ALA A 96 11.25 9.25 8.31
C ALA A 96 9.95 8.70 8.94
N ARG A 97 8.88 9.51 8.98
CA ARG A 97 7.56 9.08 9.45
C ARG A 97 6.95 8.01 8.56
N ALA A 98 7.11 8.11 7.24
CA ALA A 98 6.62 7.09 6.31
C ALA A 98 7.29 5.74 6.56
N ARG A 99 8.63 5.72 6.69
CA ARG A 99 9.39 4.50 7.03
C ARG A 99 8.95 3.90 8.36
N ALA A 100 8.86 4.72 9.42
CA ALA A 100 8.41 4.25 10.72
C ALA A 100 6.98 3.68 10.68
N ALA A 101 6.09 4.23 9.84
CA ALA A 101 4.74 3.71 9.67
C ALA A 101 4.70 2.37 8.91
N GLU A 102 5.61 2.15 7.96
CA GLU A 102 5.76 0.85 7.29
C GLU A 102 6.28 -0.22 8.24
N GLU A 103 7.32 0.10 9.01
CA GLU A 103 7.85 -0.79 10.07
C GLU A 103 6.77 -1.12 11.11
N ALA A 104 5.97 -0.14 11.53
CA ALA A 104 4.85 -0.35 12.44
C ALA A 104 3.75 -1.25 11.85
N ARG A 105 3.52 -1.19 10.53
CA ARG A 105 2.55 -2.08 9.85
C ARG A 105 3.08 -3.49 9.73
N GLU A 106 4.36 -3.66 9.42
CA GLU A 106 4.99 -4.97 9.34
C GLU A 106 4.99 -5.67 10.69
N THR A 107 5.38 -4.95 11.75
CA THR A 107 5.33 -5.47 13.14
C THR A 107 3.91 -5.80 13.61
N ALA A 108 2.92 -4.99 13.24
CA ALA A 108 1.52 -5.30 13.53
C ALA A 108 1.03 -6.53 12.75
N ALA A 109 1.48 -6.72 11.51
CA ALA A 109 1.13 -7.87 10.69
C ALA A 109 1.72 -9.17 11.24
N THR A 110 2.98 -9.16 11.68
CA THR A 110 3.59 -10.32 12.34
C THR A 110 2.93 -10.64 13.68
N ALA A 111 2.68 -9.63 14.52
CA ALA A 111 1.97 -9.83 15.78
C ALA A 111 0.56 -10.44 15.58
N ARG A 112 -0.14 -10.03 14.52
CA ARG A 112 -1.44 -10.62 14.17
C ARG A 112 -1.31 -12.06 13.71
N ALA A 113 -0.33 -12.37 12.86
CA ALA A 113 -0.09 -13.74 12.41
C ALA A 113 0.27 -14.68 13.56
N GLU A 114 1.04 -14.20 14.54
CA GLU A 114 1.36 -14.95 15.77
C GLU A 114 0.11 -15.19 16.63
N ALA A 115 -0.77 -14.19 16.76
CA ALA A 115 -2.03 -14.33 17.48
C ALA A 115 -2.96 -15.34 16.81
N ASP A 116 -3.12 -15.27 15.48
CA ASP A 116 -3.95 -16.21 14.70
C ASP A 116 -3.39 -17.64 14.81
N ALA A 117 -2.06 -17.80 14.81
CA ALA A 117 -1.43 -19.11 15.01
C ALA A 117 -1.65 -19.66 16.43
N ALA A 118 -1.57 -18.80 17.45
CA ALA A 118 -1.84 -19.18 18.84
C ALA A 118 -3.31 -19.62 19.01
N GLU A 119 -4.26 -18.90 18.40
CA GLU A 119 -5.68 -19.26 18.42
C GLU A 119 -5.91 -20.63 17.76
N ALA A 120 -5.34 -20.87 16.58
CA ALA A 120 -5.45 -22.17 15.89
C ALA A 120 -4.89 -23.32 16.73
N THR A 121 -3.80 -23.10 17.47
CA THR A 121 -3.27 -24.13 18.39
C THR A 121 -4.19 -24.37 19.59
N ALA A 122 -4.82 -23.33 20.13
CA ALA A 122 -5.77 -23.46 21.24
C ALA A 122 -7.03 -24.24 20.82
N ASP A 123 -7.55 -23.95 19.62
CA ASP A 123 -8.68 -24.68 19.04
C ASP A 123 -8.36 -26.16 18.83
N ALA A 124 -7.19 -26.47 18.27
CA ALA A 124 -6.74 -27.85 18.08
C ALA A 124 -6.62 -28.63 19.41
N VAL A 125 -6.10 -28.00 20.47
CA VAL A 125 -6.03 -28.61 21.80
C VAL A 125 -7.42 -28.81 22.41
N SER A 126 -8.34 -27.87 22.21
CA SER A 126 -9.73 -27.98 22.66
C SER A 126 -10.47 -29.12 21.95
N ASP A 127 -10.27 -29.27 20.64
CA ASP A 127 -10.86 -30.36 19.86
C ASP A 127 -10.32 -31.74 20.26
N ASP A 128 -9.02 -31.85 20.51
CA ASP A 128 -8.40 -33.09 21.01
C ASP A 128 -8.93 -33.47 22.40
N ALA A 129 -9.00 -32.49 23.31
CA ALA A 129 -9.59 -32.70 24.64
C ALA A 129 -11.05 -33.16 24.55
N ARG A 130 -11.84 -32.60 23.63
CA ARG A 130 -13.22 -33.01 23.37
C ARG A 130 -13.30 -34.43 22.80
N ALA A 131 -12.39 -34.82 21.91
CA ALA A 131 -12.33 -36.17 21.36
C ALA A 131 -12.00 -37.21 22.44
N LEU A 132 -11.06 -36.91 23.33
CA LEU A 132 -10.71 -37.75 24.47
C LEU A 132 -11.87 -37.90 25.46
N ALA A 133 -12.57 -36.81 25.78
CA ALA A 133 -13.76 -36.85 26.62
C ALA A 133 -14.87 -37.72 26.02
N LYS A 134 -15.12 -37.58 24.71
CA LYS A 134 -16.09 -38.40 23.98
C LYS A 134 -15.71 -39.89 23.96
N ALA A 135 -14.43 -40.21 23.82
CA ALA A 135 -13.94 -41.59 23.88
C ALA A 135 -14.16 -42.21 25.27
N ALA A 136 -13.99 -41.42 26.35
CA ALA A 136 -14.24 -41.87 27.71
C ALA A 136 -15.74 -42.08 28.02
N GLU A 137 -16.62 -41.34 27.37
CA GLU A 137 -18.08 -41.46 27.54
C GLU A 137 -18.69 -42.60 26.69
N SER A 138 -17.93 -43.16 25.74
CA SER A 138 -18.39 -44.30 24.94
C SER A 138 -18.60 -45.50 25.85
N PRO A 139 -19.84 -45.99 26.01
CA PRO A 139 -20.15 -47.06 26.96
C PRO A 139 -19.37 -48.33 26.60
N ALA A 140 -18.88 -49.01 27.64
CA ALA A 140 -18.20 -50.30 27.51
C ALA A 140 -19.01 -51.20 26.55
N PRO A 141 -18.34 -51.91 25.62
CA PRO A 141 -19.04 -52.80 24.70
C PRO A 141 -19.93 -53.72 25.52
N PRO A 142 -21.19 -53.95 25.10
CA PRO A 142 -22.09 -54.81 25.86
C PRO A 142 -21.36 -56.13 26.08
N ALA A 143 -21.23 -56.54 27.35
CA ALA A 143 -20.65 -57.81 27.71
C ALA A 143 -21.42 -58.89 26.94
N THR A 144 -20.83 -59.33 25.82
CA THR A 144 -21.31 -60.48 25.08
C THR A 144 -21.14 -61.66 26.02
N GLY A 145 -22.26 -62.06 26.62
CA GLY A 145 -22.38 -63.29 27.36
C GLY A 145 -21.87 -64.42 26.49
N ALA A 146 -20.67 -64.89 26.81
CA ALA A 146 -20.11 -66.12 26.34
C ALA A 146 -20.80 -67.25 27.13
N GLU A 147 -22.00 -67.66 26.71
CA GLU A 147 -22.56 -68.96 27.06
C GLU A 147 -23.33 -69.56 25.88
N ALA A 148 -23.01 -70.83 25.60
CA ALA A 148 -23.63 -71.78 24.66
C ALA A 148 -23.34 -71.53 23.15
N GLU A 149 -22.84 -72.48 22.35
CA GLU A 149 -22.89 -73.94 22.41
C GLU A 149 -21.59 -74.56 21.87
N ALA A 150 -21.13 -75.59 22.56
CA ALA A 150 -20.23 -76.59 22.03
C ALA A 150 -21.08 -77.67 21.34
N GLU A 151 -20.97 -77.87 20.02
CA GLU A 151 -21.30 -79.17 19.42
C GLU A 151 -20.52 -79.43 18.11
N ALA A 152 -19.60 -80.38 18.23
CA ALA A 152 -19.13 -81.40 17.28
C ALA A 152 -19.15 -81.15 15.75
N ALA A 153 -17.95 -81.25 15.13
CA ALA A 153 -17.64 -82.14 13.99
C ALA A 153 -16.15 -81.94 13.59
N ALA A 154 -15.25 -82.80 14.08
CA ALA A 154 -14.65 -83.92 13.35
C ALA A 154 -13.57 -83.52 12.30
N PRO A 155 -12.32 -84.03 12.43
CA PRO A 155 -11.21 -83.73 11.53
C PRO A 155 -11.16 -84.70 10.34
N ALA A 156 -11.10 -84.18 9.11
CA ALA A 156 -10.64 -84.93 7.95
C ALA A 156 -9.18 -84.57 7.68
N ALA A 157 -8.31 -85.53 7.93
CA ALA A 157 -6.94 -85.55 7.49
C ALA A 157 -6.91 -85.82 5.97
N GLU A 158 -6.11 -85.08 5.20
CA GLU A 158 -5.56 -85.61 3.96
C GLU A 158 -4.22 -84.91 3.64
N THR A 159 -3.15 -85.65 3.93
CA THR A 159 -1.97 -85.95 3.08
C THR A 159 -1.58 -84.91 2.02
N ALA A 160 -0.45 -84.20 2.18
CA ALA A 160 0.90 -84.60 1.72
C ALA A 160 1.14 -84.44 0.21
N GLU A 161 1.98 -83.48 -0.18
CA GLU A 161 3.14 -83.70 -1.06
C GLU A 161 3.98 -82.42 -1.22
N PRO A 162 5.31 -82.47 -0.96
CA PRO A 162 6.27 -81.54 -1.54
C PRO A 162 7.16 -82.26 -2.56
N ALA A 163 7.23 -81.73 -3.78
CA ALA A 163 8.25 -82.10 -4.76
C ALA A 163 8.82 -80.84 -5.43
N VAL A 164 10.08 -80.59 -5.08
CA VAL A 164 11.21 -80.00 -5.83
C VAL A 164 10.88 -79.05 -7.00
#